data_AF-A0A2V8YSW3-F1
#
_entry.id   AF-A0A2V8YSW3-F1
#
_cell.length_a   1.000
_cell.length_b   1.000
_cell.length_c   1.000
_cell.angle_alpha   90.00
_cell.angle_beta   90.00
_cell.angle_gamma   90.00
#
_symmetry.space_group_name_H-M   'P 1'
#
loop_
_entity.id
_entity.type
_entity.pdbx_description
1 polymer ?
#
loop_
_entity_poly.entity_id
_entity_poly.type
_entity_poly.pdbx_seq_one_letter_code
_entity_poly.pdbx_strand_id
1 'polypeptide(L)'
;MSDHKQDDTFRVIDRRPFTSEGELRKDVVEEQEREAKVARAPAEQAKAPANAPPAEAPKPVAAFENLVRMLGQNAAMVLGAYSDPRTGQPVIDPDAARELIDMLDALHEKTKGNLAPEEDSLLLDLLGKLKMTYVEINQAVAAQAATQAKAKTR
;
A
#
# COMPACT_ATOMS: atom_id res chain seq x y z
N MET A 1 58.28 50.34 10.14
CA MET A 1 57.26 51.40 10.13
C MET A 1 56.28 51.05 9.03
N SER A 2 55.36 50.11 9.28
CA SER A 2 53.92 50.33 9.58
C SER A 2 53.11 50.06 8.29
N ASP A 3 52.54 48.88 8.06
CA ASP A 3 51.26 48.37 8.58
C ASP A 3 50.06 49.29 8.25
N HIS A 4 49.28 48.97 7.21
CA HIS A 4 47.86 48.62 7.36
C HIS A 4 47.24 48.09 6.05
N LYS A 5 46.61 46.95 6.22
CA LYS A 5 45.75 46.18 5.32
C LYS A 5 44.45 46.96 5.09
N GLN A 6 43.96 47.07 3.86
CA GLN A 6 42.57 47.49 3.61
C GLN A 6 41.75 46.24 3.32
N ASP A 7 40.84 45.97 4.25
CA ASP A 7 40.03 44.78 4.39
C ASP A 7 39.02 44.59 3.23
N ASP A 8 38.82 43.32 2.88
CA ASP A 8 37.77 42.86 1.98
C ASP A 8 36.40 43.42 2.38
N THR A 9 35.77 44.11 1.44
CA THR A 9 34.44 44.70 1.59
C THR A 9 33.39 43.59 1.56
N PHE A 10 32.94 43.13 2.74
CA PHE A 10 31.89 42.12 2.86
C PHE A 10 30.53 42.68 2.42
N ARG A 11 29.99 42.16 1.31
CA ARG A 11 28.66 42.52 0.81
C ARG A 11 27.61 41.60 1.43
N VAL A 12 26.95 42.06 2.49
CA VAL A 12 25.88 41.32 3.14
C VAL A 12 24.60 41.44 2.30
N ILE A 13 24.23 40.36 1.61
CA ILE A 13 23.00 40.28 0.82
C ILE A 13 21.89 39.70 1.70
N ASP A 14 20.96 40.53 2.12
CA ASP A 14 19.78 40.09 2.88
C ASP A 14 18.83 39.29 1.95
N ARG A 15 18.60 38.01 2.28
CA ARG A 15 17.73 37.07 1.54
C ARG A 15 16.34 36.90 2.15
N ARG A 16 15.97 37.68 3.16
CA ARG A 16 14.68 37.52 3.85
C ARG A 16 13.50 37.93 2.96
N PRO A 17 12.37 37.23 2.95
CA PRO A 17 11.25 37.51 2.05
C PRO A 17 10.50 38.83 2.35
N PHE A 18 10.96 39.60 3.34
CA PHE A 18 10.41 40.89 3.77
C PHE A 18 11.40 42.03 3.53
N THR A 19 10.87 43.23 3.30
CA THR A 19 11.63 44.49 3.26
C THR A 19 11.95 44.97 4.67
N SER A 20 12.84 45.98 4.80
CA SER A 20 13.19 46.59 6.09
C SER A 20 12.01 47.27 6.80
N GLU A 21 10.90 47.52 6.10
CA GLU A 21 9.67 48.09 6.67
C GLU A 21 8.65 47.01 7.08
N GLY A 22 9.00 45.72 6.96
CA GLY A 22 8.15 44.61 7.36
C GLY A 22 7.13 44.15 6.31
N GLU A 23 7.16 44.73 5.11
CA GLU A 23 6.29 44.34 4.00
C GLU A 23 6.88 43.19 3.18
N LEU A 24 6.03 42.30 2.65
CA LEU A 24 6.47 41.19 1.83
C LEU A 24 7.00 41.70 0.48
N ARG A 25 8.16 41.22 0.03
CA ARG A 25 8.77 41.70 -1.21
C ARG A 25 7.93 41.28 -2.43
N LYS A 26 7.93 42.13 -3.46
CA LYS A 26 7.08 42.02 -4.66
C LYS A 26 7.33 40.73 -5.47
N ASP A 27 8.55 40.23 -5.46
CA ASP A 27 8.96 38.95 -6.06
C ASP A 27 8.23 37.74 -5.44
N VAL A 28 8.10 37.72 -4.11
CA VAL A 28 7.41 36.64 -3.38
C VAL A 28 5.89 36.71 -3.57
N VAL A 29 5.33 37.92 -3.62
CA VAL A 29 3.89 38.14 -3.89
C VAL A 29 3.54 37.71 -5.31
N GLU A 30 4.36 38.06 -6.32
CA GLU A 30 4.14 37.62 -7.70
C GLU A 30 4.27 36.10 -7.86
N GLU A 31 5.15 35.44 -7.11
CA GLU A 31 5.31 33.98 -7.16
C GLU A 31 4.10 33.25 -6.55
N GLN A 32 3.57 33.76 -5.43
CA GLN A 32 2.30 33.27 -4.85
C GLN A 32 1.09 33.52 -5.76
N GLU A 33 1.02 34.67 -6.44
CA GLU A 33 -0.05 34.96 -7.39
C GLU A 33 0.05 34.08 -8.65
N ARG A 34 1.27 33.73 -9.09
CA ARG A 34 1.49 32.76 -10.18
C ARG A 34 1.06 31.36 -9.78
N GLU A 35 1.43 30.88 -8.59
CA GLU A 35 0.98 29.59 -8.07
C GLU A 35 -0.55 29.53 -7.90
N ALA A 36 -1.16 30.61 -7.41
CA ALA A 36 -2.61 30.72 -7.28
C ALA A 36 -3.34 30.77 -8.64
N LYS A 37 -2.74 31.34 -9.68
CA LYS A 37 -3.26 31.32 -11.06
C LYS A 37 -3.15 29.94 -11.70
N VAL A 38 -2.07 29.21 -11.44
CA VAL A 38 -1.88 27.83 -11.94
C VAL A 38 -2.89 26.88 -11.29
N ALA A 39 -3.26 27.10 -10.02
CA ALA A 39 -4.25 26.28 -9.33
C ALA A 39 -5.73 26.52 -9.75
N ARG A 40 -6.03 27.54 -10.57
CA ARG A 40 -7.42 27.95 -10.89
C ARG A 40 -7.76 28.06 -12.38
N ALA A 41 -6.89 27.68 -13.30
CA ALA A 41 -7.26 27.63 -14.73
C ALA A 41 -8.00 26.31 -15.08
N PRO A 42 -9.17 26.35 -15.77
CA PRO A 42 -9.95 25.16 -16.08
C PRO A 42 -9.24 24.23 -17.05
N ALA A 43 -9.33 22.93 -16.76
CA ALA A 43 -8.90 21.84 -17.62
C ALA A 43 -9.70 21.85 -18.93
N GLU A 44 -9.10 22.32 -20.03
CA GLU A 44 -9.59 21.98 -21.36
C GLU A 44 -8.45 21.88 -22.40
N GLN A 45 -8.33 20.67 -22.96
CA GLN A 45 -7.69 20.29 -24.23
C GLN A 45 -6.16 20.10 -24.28
N ALA A 46 -5.73 18.88 -23.97
CA ALA A 46 -4.67 18.20 -24.71
C ALA A 46 -5.15 16.78 -25.08
N LYS A 47 -5.31 16.53 -26.38
CA LYS A 47 -5.83 15.29 -26.96
C LYS A 47 -4.68 14.53 -27.64
N ALA A 48 -4.22 13.42 -27.07
CA ALA A 48 -3.42 12.36 -27.72
C ALA A 48 -3.25 11.13 -26.79
N PRO A 49 -2.93 9.93 -27.31
CA PRO A 49 -3.78 9.00 -28.04
C PRO A 49 -4.37 7.90 -27.13
N ALA A 50 -5.50 7.34 -27.56
CA ALA A 50 -6.23 6.27 -26.89
C ALA A 50 -5.54 4.91 -27.03
N ASN A 51 -4.82 4.43 -26.00
CA ASN A 51 -4.78 3.01 -25.59
C ASN A 51 -4.02 2.74 -24.27
N ALA A 52 -4.35 3.46 -23.20
CA ALA A 52 -3.99 3.07 -21.83
C ALA A 52 -5.30 2.96 -21.02
N PRO A 53 -5.53 1.91 -20.21
CA PRO A 53 -6.64 1.90 -19.29
C PRO A 53 -6.57 3.16 -18.43
N PRO A 54 -7.68 3.90 -18.23
CA PRO A 54 -7.64 5.20 -17.58
C PRO A 54 -7.15 5.03 -16.14
N ALA A 55 -6.04 5.70 -15.82
CA ALA A 55 -5.62 5.92 -14.44
C ALA A 55 -6.66 6.82 -13.77
N GLU A 56 -7.60 6.18 -13.08
CA GLU A 56 -8.60 6.82 -12.23
C GLU A 56 -7.91 7.57 -11.08
N ALA A 57 -8.27 8.85 -10.88
CA ALA A 57 -7.96 9.55 -9.64
C ALA A 57 -8.52 8.75 -8.45
N PRO A 58 -7.85 8.72 -7.28
CA PRO A 58 -8.18 7.81 -6.20
C PRO A 58 -9.56 8.15 -5.61
N LYS A 59 -10.57 7.40 -6.05
CA LYS A 59 -11.83 7.23 -5.32
C LYS A 59 -11.49 6.54 -3.99
N PRO A 60 -12.08 6.92 -2.86
CA PRO A 60 -11.92 6.14 -1.63
C PRO A 60 -12.41 4.70 -1.85
N VAL A 61 -11.73 3.65 -1.40
CA VAL A 61 -10.38 3.20 -1.81
C VAL A 61 -10.52 1.76 -2.33
N ALA A 62 -10.85 1.57 -3.62
CA ALA A 62 -10.83 0.24 -4.25
C ALA A 62 -9.49 -0.49 -4.02
N ALA A 63 -8.41 0.26 -3.79
CA ALA A 63 -7.09 -0.26 -3.45
C ALA A 63 -7.07 -1.12 -2.16
N PHE A 64 -7.77 -0.73 -1.08
CA PHE A 64 -7.76 -1.51 0.17
C PHE A 64 -8.54 -2.81 0.01
N GLU A 65 -9.77 -2.74 -0.53
CA GLU A 65 -10.53 -3.95 -0.85
C GLU A 65 -9.77 -4.88 -1.80
N ASN A 66 -9.11 -4.33 -2.83
CA ASN A 66 -8.30 -5.13 -3.76
C ASN A 66 -7.10 -5.77 -3.06
N LEU A 67 -6.45 -5.06 -2.13
CA LEU A 67 -5.37 -5.61 -1.30
C LEU A 67 -5.86 -6.80 -0.46
N VAL A 68 -7.00 -6.63 0.23
CA VAL A 68 -7.61 -7.67 1.07
C VAL A 68 -8.00 -8.89 0.22
N ARG A 69 -8.63 -8.67 -0.95
CA ARG A 69 -8.99 -9.73 -1.89
C ARG A 69 -7.77 -10.47 -2.42
N MET A 70 -6.71 -9.75 -2.79
CA MET A 70 -5.46 -10.34 -3.28
C MET A 70 -4.81 -11.22 -2.20
N LEU A 71 -4.72 -10.73 -0.95
CA LEU A 71 -4.20 -11.50 0.17
C LEU A 71 -5.06 -12.74 0.44
N GLY A 72 -6.39 -12.60 0.38
CA GLY A 72 -7.32 -13.72 0.52
C GLY A 72 -7.17 -14.79 -0.57
N GLN A 73 -6.98 -14.39 -1.81
CA GLN A 73 -6.71 -15.30 -2.93
C GLN A 73 -5.38 -16.05 -2.74
N ASN A 74 -4.34 -15.35 -2.30
CA ASN A 74 -3.05 -15.98 -1.99
C ASN A 74 -3.19 -16.98 -0.84
N ALA A 75 -3.95 -16.65 0.20
CA ALA A 75 -4.22 -17.55 1.32
C ALA A 75 -4.99 -18.80 0.86
N ALA A 76 -6.01 -18.63 0.02
CA ALA A 76 -6.73 -19.75 -0.57
C ALA A 76 -5.83 -20.63 -1.46
N MET A 77 -4.90 -20.02 -2.19
CA MET A 77 -3.92 -20.73 -3.02
C MET A 77 -3.02 -21.66 -2.21
N VAL A 78 -2.42 -21.17 -1.12
CA VAL A 78 -1.53 -21.98 -0.27
C VAL A 78 -2.31 -23.03 0.55
N LEU A 79 -3.61 -22.82 0.76
CA LEU A 79 -4.55 -23.79 1.32
C LEU A 79 -5.02 -24.86 0.30
N GLY A 80 -4.37 -24.96 -0.86
CA GLY A 80 -4.63 -26.06 -1.81
C GLY A 80 -5.66 -25.75 -2.88
N ALA A 81 -5.89 -24.47 -3.23
CA ALA A 81 -6.65 -24.12 -4.44
C ALA A 81 -5.91 -24.49 -5.75
N TYR A 82 -4.64 -24.91 -5.67
CA TYR A 82 -3.89 -25.44 -6.81
C TYR A 82 -3.52 -26.93 -6.64
N SER A 83 -3.81 -27.71 -7.68
CA SER A 83 -3.22 -29.02 -7.91
C SER A 83 -1.90 -28.86 -8.67
N ASP A 84 -0.85 -29.58 -8.27
CA ASP A 84 0.40 -29.63 -9.04
C ASP A 84 0.12 -30.19 -10.44
N PRO A 85 0.42 -29.46 -11.54
CA PRO A 85 0.13 -29.90 -12.89
C PRO A 85 0.91 -31.16 -13.32
N ARG A 86 1.96 -31.57 -12.59
CA ARG A 86 2.71 -32.80 -12.85
C ARG A 86 2.15 -34.02 -12.12
N THR A 87 1.57 -33.84 -10.93
CA THR A 87 1.14 -34.95 -10.07
C THR A 87 -0.38 -34.99 -9.85
N GLY A 88 -1.09 -33.91 -10.18
CA GLY A 88 -2.52 -33.71 -9.92
C GLY A 88 -2.86 -33.57 -8.44
N GLN A 89 -1.87 -33.63 -7.54
CA GLN A 89 -2.10 -33.60 -6.10
C GLN A 89 -2.19 -32.15 -5.60
N PRO A 90 -3.12 -31.84 -4.69
CA PRO A 90 -3.19 -30.54 -4.05
C PRO A 90 -1.90 -30.29 -3.27
N VAL A 91 -1.20 -29.20 -3.59
CA VAL A 91 -0.04 -28.75 -2.80
C VAL A 91 -0.58 -27.84 -1.71
N ILE A 92 -0.48 -28.29 -0.47
CA ILE A 92 -0.96 -27.56 0.70
C ILE A 92 0.26 -27.18 1.53
N ASP A 93 0.40 -25.89 1.80
CA ASP A 93 1.38 -25.35 2.73
C ASP A 93 0.65 -24.68 3.90
N PRO A 94 0.43 -25.42 5.01
CA PRO A 94 -0.27 -24.87 6.16
C PRO A 94 0.55 -23.80 6.89
N ASP A 95 1.88 -23.82 6.81
CA ASP A 95 2.69 -22.81 7.49
C ASP A 95 2.58 -21.48 6.76
N ALA A 96 2.69 -21.47 5.43
CA ALA A 96 2.45 -20.29 4.61
C ALA A 96 1.03 -19.75 4.74
N ALA A 97 0.02 -20.65 4.85
CA ALA A 97 -1.35 -20.25 5.09
C ALA A 97 -1.53 -19.50 6.42
N ARG A 98 -0.86 -19.97 7.48
CA ARG A 98 -0.90 -19.32 8.79
C ARG A 98 -0.30 -17.91 8.71
N GLU A 99 0.86 -17.75 8.08
CA GLU A 99 1.49 -16.42 7.94
C GLU A 99 0.57 -15.41 7.24
N LEU A 100 -0.15 -15.83 6.19
CA LEU A 100 -1.10 -14.96 5.48
C LEU A 100 -2.32 -14.61 6.34
N ILE A 101 -2.82 -15.55 7.14
CA ILE A 101 -3.92 -15.29 8.09
C ILE A 101 -3.45 -14.31 9.17
N ASP A 102 -2.26 -14.52 9.73
CA ASP A 102 -1.69 -13.64 10.76
C ASP A 102 -1.45 -12.23 10.21
N MET A 103 -1.03 -12.10 8.95
CA MET A 103 -0.89 -10.81 8.28
C MET A 103 -2.24 -10.10 8.13
N LEU A 104 -3.30 -10.82 7.75
CA LEU A 104 -4.66 -10.27 7.68
C LEU A 104 -5.21 -9.87 9.05
N ASP A 105 -4.93 -10.67 10.10
CA ASP A 105 -5.29 -10.34 11.49
C ASP A 105 -4.55 -9.09 11.97
N ALA A 106 -3.24 -9.00 11.69
CA ALA A 106 -2.45 -7.81 12.03
C ALA A 106 -2.96 -6.56 11.30
N LEU A 107 -3.37 -6.70 10.03
CA LEU A 107 -4.01 -5.62 9.28
C LEU A 107 -5.33 -5.19 9.95
N HIS A 108 -6.17 -6.13 10.40
CA HIS A 108 -7.42 -5.80 11.11
C HIS A 108 -7.15 -4.97 12.35
N GLU A 109 -6.28 -5.48 13.23
CA GLU A 109 -5.97 -4.86 14.52
C GLU A 109 -5.33 -3.48 14.34
N LYS A 110 -4.47 -3.30 13.33
CA LYS A 110 -3.79 -2.02 13.06
C LYS A 110 -4.67 -1.00 12.34
N THR A 111 -5.71 -1.43 11.63
CA THR A 111 -6.62 -0.54 10.89
C THR A 111 -7.94 -0.30 11.62
N LYS A 112 -8.16 -0.95 12.77
CA LYS A 112 -9.36 -0.80 13.59
C LYS A 112 -9.69 0.66 13.90
N GLY A 113 -10.93 1.05 13.63
CA GLY A 113 -11.41 2.43 13.80
C GLY A 113 -11.09 3.37 12.64
N ASN A 114 -10.33 2.92 11.63
CA ASN A 114 -10.05 3.65 10.40
C ASN A 114 -10.65 2.97 9.14
N LEU A 115 -11.34 1.85 9.30
CA LEU A 115 -12.02 1.12 8.22
C LEU A 115 -13.44 1.65 8.03
N ALA A 116 -13.90 1.70 6.78
CA ALA A 116 -15.32 1.81 6.47
C ALA A 116 -16.06 0.52 6.92
N PRO A 117 -17.36 0.60 7.24
CA PRO A 117 -18.15 -0.56 7.66
C PRO A 117 -18.08 -1.74 6.69
N GLU A 118 -18.05 -1.46 5.38
CA GLU A 118 -17.96 -2.45 4.32
C GLU A 118 -16.59 -3.15 4.30
N GLU A 119 -15.51 -2.40 4.52
CA GLU A 119 -14.14 -2.92 4.57
C GLU A 119 -13.91 -3.79 5.79
N ASP A 120 -14.42 -3.37 6.95
CA ASP A 120 -14.35 -4.15 8.19
C ASP A 120 -15.10 -5.48 8.03
N SER A 121 -16.34 -5.44 7.53
CA SER A 121 -17.12 -6.65 7.26
C SER A 121 -16.43 -7.58 6.27
N LEU A 122 -15.85 -7.04 5.18
CA LEU A 122 -15.11 -7.82 4.20
C LEU A 122 -13.92 -8.55 4.83
N LEU A 123 -13.15 -7.85 5.66
CA LEU A 123 -11.95 -8.40 6.29
C LEU A 123 -12.32 -9.48 7.33
N LEU A 124 -13.32 -9.21 8.16
CA LEU A 124 -13.85 -10.17 9.15
C LEU A 124 -14.40 -11.43 8.48
N ASP A 125 -15.19 -11.28 7.43
CA ASP A 125 -15.75 -12.42 6.69
C ASP A 125 -14.65 -13.26 6.04
N LEU A 126 -13.64 -12.61 5.47
CA LEU A 126 -12.50 -13.29 4.85
C LEU A 126 -11.66 -14.04 5.90
N LEU A 127 -11.33 -13.39 7.02
CA LEU A 127 -10.61 -14.00 8.13
C LEU A 127 -11.34 -15.20 8.70
N GLY A 128 -12.66 -15.08 8.91
CA GLY A 128 -13.50 -16.18 9.39
C GLY A 128 -13.46 -17.38 8.46
N LYS A 129 -13.63 -17.17 7.15
CA LYS A 129 -13.56 -18.23 6.14
C LYS A 129 -12.19 -18.89 6.12
N LEU A 130 -11.11 -18.11 6.03
CA LEU A 130 -9.74 -18.63 5.97
C LEU A 130 -9.38 -19.44 7.22
N LYS A 131 -9.75 -18.97 8.41
CA LYS A 131 -9.50 -19.69 9.68
C LYS A 131 -10.21 -21.04 9.73
N MET A 132 -11.47 -21.10 9.28
CA MET A 132 -12.21 -22.36 9.21
C MET A 132 -11.58 -23.33 8.21
N THR A 133 -11.31 -22.85 6.98
CA THR A 133 -10.65 -23.65 5.94
C THR A 133 -9.27 -24.14 6.38
N TYR A 134 -8.50 -23.30 7.08
CA TYR A 134 -7.22 -23.68 7.67
C TYR A 134 -7.35 -24.85 8.65
N VAL A 135 -8.32 -24.81 9.57
CA VAL A 135 -8.54 -25.87 10.56
C VAL A 135 -8.96 -27.17 9.88
N GLU A 136 -9.88 -27.10 8.91
CA GLU A 136 -10.34 -28.27 8.13
C GLU A 136 -9.19 -28.93 7.38
N ILE A 137 -8.37 -28.12 6.70
CA ILE A 137 -7.23 -28.61 5.94
C ILE A 137 -6.16 -29.19 6.85
N ASN A 138 -5.85 -28.54 7.97
CA ASN A 138 -4.86 -29.06 8.91
C ASN A 138 -5.28 -30.43 9.48
N GLN A 139 -6.59 -30.62 9.74
CA GLN A 139 -7.13 -31.93 10.12
C GLN A 139 -7.02 -32.96 8.98
N ALA A 140 -7.33 -32.56 7.74
CA ALA A 140 -7.23 -33.44 6.57
C ALA A 140 -5.78 -33.87 6.29
N VAL A 141 -4.82 -32.94 6.37
CA VAL A 141 -3.38 -33.23 6.20
C VAL A 141 -2.89 -34.19 7.29
N ALA A 142 -3.27 -33.98 8.55
CA ALA A 142 -2.92 -34.89 9.64
C ALA A 142 -3.50 -36.30 9.42
N ALA A 143 -4.75 -36.40 8.95
CA ALA A 143 -5.37 -37.67 8.63
C ALA A 143 -4.69 -38.39 7.45
N GLN A 144 -4.31 -37.65 6.39
CA GLN A 144 -3.59 -38.21 5.24
C GLN A 144 -2.17 -38.67 5.60
N ALA A 145 -1.46 -37.94 6.46
CA ALA A 145 -0.15 -38.37 6.96
C ALA A 145 -0.24 -39.69 7.72
N ALA A 146 -1.28 -39.86 8.55
CA ALA A 146 -1.51 -41.08 9.32
C ALA A 146 -1.85 -42.29 8.44
N THR A 147 -2.60 -42.11 7.34
CA THR A 147 -2.91 -43.20 6.40
C THR A 147 -1.70 -43.59 5.56
N GLN A 148 -0.90 -42.62 5.08
CA GLN A 148 0.32 -42.89 4.34
C GLN A 148 1.38 -43.61 5.18
N ALA A 149 1.53 -43.26 6.46
CA ALA A 149 2.44 -43.94 7.38
C ALA A 149 2.05 -45.42 7.60
N LYS A 150 0.75 -45.71 7.74
CA LYS A 150 0.23 -47.08 7.86
C LYS A 150 0.41 -47.89 6.57
N ALA A 151 0.25 -47.27 5.41
CA ALA A 151 0.44 -47.93 4.11
C ALA A 151 1.91 -48.26 3.81
N LYS A 152 2.87 -47.43 4.26
CA LYS A 152 4.32 -47.70 4.10
C LYS A 152 4.88 -48.73 5.08
N THR A 153 4.16 -49.03 6.16
CA THR A 153 4.59 -49.97 7.22
C THR A 153 4.07 -51.39 6.98
N ARG A 154 3.24 -51.61 5.95
CA ARG A 154 2.66 -52.91 5.58
C ARG A 154 3.25 -53.39 4.26
#